data_AF-A0A7C1PLG4-F1
#
_entry.id   AF-A0A7C1PLG4-F1
#
_cell.length_a   1.000
_cell.length_b   1.000
_cell.length_c   1.000
_cell.angle_alpha   90.00
_cell.angle_beta   90.00
_cell.angle_gamma   90.00
#
_symmetry.space_group_name_H-M   'P 1'
#
loop_
_entity.id
_entity.type
_entity.pdbx_description
1 polymer ?
#
loop_
_entity_poly.entity_id
_entity_poly.type
_entity_poly.pdbx_seq_one_letter_code
_entity_poly.pdbx_strand_id
1 'polypeptide(L)'
;MTKIFPSGRPGMPRVVFVQGGGVGYDQEQALRRLLVAAEADVHLETHYAGRAALERGLPPLPEETIEAVRTAGLALKTKLLPPPAHVTPSPEEAMPLRHSALSGNYNVAFRRALGLFASVRLIR
;
A
#
# COMPACT_ATOMS: atom_id res chain seq x y z
N MET A 1 -3.70 30.18 -10.29
CA MET A 1 -2.62 29.81 -9.35
C MET A 1 -2.57 28.30 -9.28
N THR A 2 -1.63 27.68 -10.00
CA THR A 2 -1.56 26.22 -10.14
C THR A 2 -0.11 25.80 -9.95
N LYS A 3 0.28 25.43 -8.72
CA LYS A 3 1.50 24.65 -8.49
C LYS A 3 1.08 23.19 -8.41
N ILE A 4 0.97 22.55 -9.57
CA ILE A 4 1.01 21.10 -9.70
C ILE A 4 2.50 20.78 -9.75
N PHE A 5 3.09 20.41 -8.60
CA PHE A 5 4.54 20.21 -8.46
C PHE A 5 5.05 19.21 -9.52
N PRO A 6 5.80 19.66 -10.53
CA PRO A 6 6.45 18.77 -11.48
C PRO A 6 7.70 18.19 -10.78
N SER A 7 7.91 16.88 -10.90
CA SER A 7 9.10 16.11 -10.51
C SER A 7 9.96 16.66 -9.34
N GLY A 8 9.87 15.97 -8.20
CA GLY A 8 10.81 16.00 -7.05
C GLY A 8 11.94 17.04 -7.06
N ARG A 9 11.82 18.12 -6.27
CA ARG A 9 12.99 18.95 -5.94
C ARG A 9 14.03 18.10 -5.20
N PRO A 10 15.34 18.32 -5.40
CA PRO A 10 16.38 17.68 -4.60
C PRO A 10 16.12 17.90 -3.11
N GLY A 11 16.05 16.82 -2.34
CA GLY A 11 15.78 16.86 -0.89
C GLY A 11 14.30 16.68 -0.49
N MET A 12 13.35 16.66 -1.42
CA MET A 12 11.95 16.36 -1.10
C MET A 12 11.78 14.86 -0.78
N PRO A 13 11.27 14.47 0.41
CA PRO A 13 11.09 13.07 0.77
C PRO A 13 10.15 12.35 -0.20
N ARG A 14 10.58 11.19 -0.70
CA ARG A 14 9.73 10.27 -1.45
C ARG A 14 8.94 9.42 -0.46
N VAL A 15 7.62 9.44 -0.58
CA VAL A 15 6.69 8.68 0.25
C VAL A 15 5.91 7.72 -0.65
N VAL A 16 5.97 6.43 -0.34
CA VAL A 16 5.14 5.44 -1.03
C VAL A 16 3.78 5.35 -0.34
N PHE A 17 2.70 5.57 -1.08
CA PHE A 17 1.35 5.29 -0.63
C PHE A 17 0.93 3.89 -1.07
N VAL A 18 0.74 2.96 -0.14
CA VAL A 18 0.29 1.59 -0.44
C VAL A 18 -1.22 1.51 -0.31
N GLN A 19 -1.91 1.43 -1.45
CA GLN A 19 -3.35 1.30 -1.55
C GLN A 19 -3.79 -0.16 -1.34
N GLY A 20 -4.70 -0.37 -0.38
CA GLY A 20 -5.19 -1.67 0.06
C GLY A 20 -6.59 -2.07 -0.43
N GLY A 21 -7.34 -1.12 -1.02
CA GLY A 21 -8.66 -1.33 -1.61
C GLY A 21 -9.84 -0.92 -0.71
N GLY A 22 -11.06 -1.06 -1.23
CA GLY A 22 -12.30 -0.66 -0.53
C GLY A 22 -12.29 0.81 -0.14
N VAL A 23 -12.70 1.13 1.10
CA VAL A 23 -12.66 2.52 1.63
C VAL A 23 -11.26 3.14 1.64
N GLY A 24 -10.20 2.34 1.44
CA GLY A 24 -8.85 2.84 1.25
C GLY A 24 -8.71 3.82 0.07
N TYR A 25 -9.54 3.70 -0.98
CA TYR A 25 -9.54 4.65 -2.09
C TYR A 25 -10.01 6.06 -1.65
N ASP A 26 -11.05 6.13 -0.83
CA ASP A 26 -11.54 7.40 -0.28
C ASP A 26 -10.53 8.01 0.70
N GLN A 27 -9.90 7.16 1.53
CA GLN A 27 -8.86 7.57 2.47
C GLN A 27 -7.63 8.16 1.76
N GLU A 28 -7.20 7.57 0.64
CA GLU A 28 -6.11 8.11 -0.17
C GLU A 28 -6.43 9.49 -0.72
N GLN A 29 -7.62 9.65 -1.32
CA GLN A 29 -8.04 10.94 -1.86
C GLN A 29 -8.13 12.02 -0.78
N ALA A 30 -8.67 11.67 0.40
CA ALA A 30 -8.74 12.57 1.54
C ALA A 30 -7.35 12.98 2.04
N LEU A 31 -6.42 12.03 2.17
CA LEU A 31 -5.04 12.32 2.54
C LEU A 31 -4.37 13.25 1.53
N ARG A 32 -4.52 13.01 0.22
CA ARG A 32 -3.93 13.87 -0.82
C ARG A 32 -4.41 15.31 -0.69
N ARG A 33 -5.71 15.53 -0.44
CA ARG A 33 -6.25 16.88 -0.18
C ARG A 33 -5.66 17.49 1.09
N LEU A 34 -5.50 16.70 2.16
CA LEU A 34 -4.90 17.16 3.40
C LEU A 34 -3.43 17.57 3.22
N LEU A 35 -2.63 16.78 2.51
CA LEU A 35 -1.22 17.09 2.24
C LEU A 35 -1.07 18.39 1.46
N VAL A 36 -1.95 18.62 0.46
CA VAL A 36 -1.99 19.88 -0.29
C VAL A 36 -2.36 21.06 0.62
N ALA A 37 -3.42 20.91 1.43
CA ALA A 37 -3.88 21.95 2.35
C ALA A 37 -2.85 22.26 3.46
N ALA A 38 -2.08 21.27 3.88
CA ALA A 38 -1.00 21.41 4.85
C ALA A 38 0.31 21.93 4.22
N GLU A 39 0.33 22.19 2.91
CA GLU A 39 1.52 22.59 2.15
C GLU A 39 2.70 21.63 2.38
N ALA A 40 2.41 20.33 2.54
CA ALA A 40 3.40 19.32 2.82
C ALA A 40 4.34 19.14 1.61
N ASP A 41 5.64 19.38 1.80
CA ASP A 41 6.67 19.21 0.77
C ASP A 41 7.09 17.74 0.69
N VAL A 42 6.23 16.90 0.09
CA VAL A 42 6.46 15.46 -0.11
C VAL A 42 6.12 15.02 -1.52
N HIS A 43 6.88 14.05 -2.05
CA HIS A 43 6.56 13.38 -3.31
C HIS A 43 5.84 12.06 -3.02
N LEU A 44 4.54 11.99 -3.31
CA LEU A 44 3.70 10.82 -3.03
C LEU A 44 3.50 9.95 -4.28
N GLU A 45 4.00 8.72 -4.24
CA GLU A 45 3.89 7.71 -5.30
C GLU A 45 2.96 6.56 -4.85
N THR A 46 1.96 6.17 -5.66
CA THR A 46 1.02 5.10 -5.28
C THR A 46 1.47 3.73 -5.78
N HIS A 47 1.47 2.76 -4.87
CA HIS A 47 1.66 1.33 -5.13
C HIS A 47 0.46 0.54 -4.59
N TYR A 48 0.24 -0.68 -5.11
CA TYR A 48 -0.95 -1.47 -4.78
C TYR A 48 -0.58 -2.76 -4.02
N ALA A 49 -1.42 -3.12 -3.05
CA ALA A 49 -1.32 -4.40 -2.35
C ALA A 49 -2.70 -4.85 -1.82
N GLY A 50 -2.81 -6.12 -1.41
CA GLY A 50 -4.07 -6.74 -1.02
C GLY A 50 -5.10 -6.69 -2.15
N ARG A 51 -6.37 -6.42 -1.80
CA ARG A 51 -7.46 -6.34 -2.76
C ARG A 51 -7.20 -5.37 -3.91
N ALA A 52 -6.62 -4.19 -3.66
CA ALA A 52 -6.39 -3.23 -4.73
C ALA A 52 -5.40 -3.74 -5.80
N ALA A 53 -4.45 -4.59 -5.41
CA ALA A 53 -3.55 -5.27 -6.36
C ALA A 53 -4.30 -6.39 -7.11
N LEU A 54 -5.10 -7.19 -6.39
CA LEU A 54 -5.91 -8.26 -7.00
C LEU A 54 -6.91 -7.73 -8.03
N GLU A 55 -7.58 -6.61 -7.73
CA GLU A 55 -8.50 -5.90 -8.65
C GLU A 55 -7.79 -5.42 -9.94
N ARG A 56 -6.45 -5.35 -9.93
CA ARG A 56 -5.59 -4.98 -11.07
C ARG A 56 -4.92 -6.19 -11.73
N GLY A 57 -5.27 -7.41 -11.33
CA GLY A 57 -4.66 -8.64 -11.85
C GLY A 57 -3.22 -8.87 -11.36
N LEU A 58 -2.80 -8.18 -10.29
CA LEU A 58 -1.47 -8.36 -9.69
C LEU A 58 -1.52 -9.37 -8.54
N PRO A 59 -0.37 -9.96 -8.15
CA PRO A 59 -0.26 -10.70 -6.90
C PRO A 59 -0.73 -9.85 -5.71
N PRO A 60 -1.24 -10.46 -4.62
CA PRO A 60 -1.71 -9.70 -3.46
C PRO A 60 -0.59 -8.92 -2.74
N LEU A 61 0.67 -9.31 -2.95
CA LEU A 61 1.85 -8.57 -2.50
C LEU A 61 2.83 -8.49 -3.68
N PRO A 62 2.67 -7.52 -4.59
CA PRO A 62 3.60 -7.33 -5.70
C PRO A 62 5.01 -7.05 -5.18
N GLU A 63 6.03 -7.66 -5.80
CA GLU A 63 7.43 -7.46 -5.44
C GLU A 63 7.84 -5.98 -5.62
N GLU A 64 7.42 -5.37 -6.72
CA GLU A 64 7.59 -3.94 -7.01
C GLU A 64 7.10 -3.03 -5.86
N THR A 65 5.97 -3.37 -5.23
CA THR A 65 5.43 -2.60 -4.10
C THR A 65 6.34 -2.72 -2.88
N ILE A 66 6.88 -3.91 -2.61
CA ILE A 66 7.80 -4.14 -1.48
C ILE A 66 9.13 -3.41 -1.72
N GLU A 67 9.66 -3.50 -2.95
CA GLU A 67 10.88 -2.81 -3.36
C GLU A 67 10.74 -1.30 -3.28
N ALA A 68 9.64 -0.73 -3.81
CA ALA A 68 9.39 0.70 -3.75
C ALA A 68 9.41 1.23 -2.32
N VAL A 69 8.77 0.51 -1.38
CA VAL A 69 8.78 0.88 0.05
C VAL A 69 10.17 0.75 0.65
N ARG A 70 10.93 -0.30 0.33
CA ARG A 70 12.33 -0.46 0.79
C ARG A 70 13.22 0.67 0.30
N THR A 71 13.12 1.04 -0.98
CA THR A 71 13.94 2.10 -1.57
C THR A 71 13.55 3.49 -1.05
N ALA A 72 12.25 3.74 -0.84
CA ALA A 72 11.79 5.01 -0.29
C ALA A 72 12.09 5.16 1.21
N GLY A 73 12.08 4.06 1.98
CA GLY A 73 12.28 4.06 3.43
C GLY A 73 11.10 4.63 4.22
N LEU A 74 10.10 5.21 3.56
CA LEU A 74 8.90 5.80 4.16
C LEU A 74 7.66 5.45 3.33
N ALA A 75 6.64 4.91 4.02
CA ALA A 75 5.37 4.59 3.40
C ALA A 75 4.16 4.96 4.27
N LEU A 76 3.10 5.42 3.61
CA LEU A 76 1.75 5.51 4.15
C LEU A 76 0.93 4.37 3.54
N LYS A 77 -0.03 3.82 4.28
CA LYS A 77 -0.74 2.64 3.81
C LYS A 77 -2.15 2.55 4.37
N THR A 78 -3.11 2.18 3.53
CA THR A 78 -4.47 1.81 3.95
C THR A 78 -4.53 0.34 4.34
N LYS A 79 -5.62 -0.11 4.96
CA LYS A 79 -5.76 -1.53 5.33
C LYS A 79 -5.70 -2.41 4.07
N LEU A 80 -4.80 -3.41 4.03
CA LEU A 80 -4.80 -4.38 2.93
C LEU A 80 -5.99 -5.31 3.14
N LEU A 81 -6.95 -5.26 2.22
CA LEU A 81 -8.15 -6.09 2.30
C LEU A 81 -7.91 -7.46 1.66
N PRO A 82 -8.56 -8.52 2.17
CA PRO A 82 -8.57 -9.81 1.51
C PRO A 82 -9.29 -9.74 0.14
N PRO A 83 -9.23 -10.81 -0.68
CA PRO A 83 -10.00 -10.90 -1.91
C PRO A 83 -11.50 -10.61 -1.67
N PRO A 84 -12.25 -10.17 -2.70
CA PRO A 84 -13.71 -10.03 -2.60
C PRO A 84 -14.35 -11.37 -2.22
N ALA A 85 -15.42 -11.36 -1.42
CA ALA A 85 -16.07 -12.57 -0.90
C ALA A 85 -16.62 -13.52 -1.99
N HIS A 86 -16.80 -13.01 -3.21
CA HIS A 86 -17.32 -13.77 -4.36
C HIS A 86 -16.21 -14.40 -5.21
N VAL A 87 -14.95 -14.18 -4.87
CA VAL A 87 -13.79 -14.80 -5.52
C VAL A 87 -13.30 -15.94 -4.64
N THR A 88 -13.92 -17.11 -4.77
CA THR A 88 -13.30 -18.38 -4.35
C THR A 88 -12.23 -18.72 -5.38
N PRO A 89 -10.92 -18.63 -5.06
CA PRO A 89 -9.90 -19.12 -5.97
C PRO A 89 -10.13 -20.61 -6.20
N SER A 90 -9.95 -21.06 -7.43
CA SER A 90 -9.94 -22.49 -7.72
C SER A 90 -8.83 -23.18 -6.91
N PRO A 91 -8.95 -24.47 -6.59
CA PRO A 91 -7.94 -25.20 -5.81
C PRO A 91 -6.52 -25.12 -6.40
N GLU A 92 -6.42 -24.95 -7.72
CA GLU A 92 -5.18 -24.83 -8.49
C GLU A 92 -4.55 -23.43 -8.37
N GLU A 93 -5.37 -22.36 -8.42
CA GLU A 93 -4.94 -20.97 -8.14
C GLU A 93 -4.61 -20.73 -6.66
N ALA A 94 -5.15 -21.56 -5.77
CA ALA A 94 -4.85 -21.55 -4.34
C ALA A 94 -3.50 -22.21 -4.01
N MET A 95 -2.86 -22.90 -4.96
CA MET A 95 -1.65 -23.71 -4.73
C MET A 95 -0.37 -22.89 -4.48
N PRO A 96 -0.11 -21.74 -5.14
CA PRO A 96 1.01 -20.85 -4.80
C PRO A 96 0.81 -20.06 -3.50
N LEU A 97 -0.41 -20.01 -2.96
CA LEU A 97 -0.79 -19.20 -1.79
C LEU A 97 -0.59 -19.95 -0.44
N ARG A 98 -0.12 -21.20 -0.49
CA ARG A 98 -0.29 -22.19 0.60
C ARG A 98 0.60 -22.06 1.82
N HIS A 99 1.63 -21.22 1.85
CA HIS A 99 2.50 -21.13 3.04
C HIS A 99 2.49 -19.80 3.80
N SER A 100 1.70 -18.79 3.39
CA SER A 100 1.54 -17.55 4.18
C SER A 100 0.25 -16.78 3.89
N ALA A 101 -0.26 -16.86 2.65
CA ALA A 101 -1.44 -16.10 2.21
C ALA A 101 -2.79 -16.71 2.64
N LEU A 102 -2.82 -17.98 3.05
CA LEU A 102 -4.02 -18.62 3.64
C LEU A 102 -4.40 -18.07 5.03
N SER A 103 -3.55 -17.26 5.67
CA SER A 103 -3.95 -16.55 6.89
C SER A 103 -4.86 -15.35 6.62
N GLY A 104 -5.14 -15.00 5.35
CA GLY A 104 -6.05 -13.93 4.94
C GLY A 104 -5.62 -12.51 5.35
N ASN A 105 -4.52 -12.37 6.11
CA ASN A 105 -4.08 -11.10 6.65
C ASN A 105 -2.88 -10.57 5.88
N TYR A 106 -3.14 -9.95 4.74
CA TYR A 106 -2.12 -9.31 3.92
C TYR A 106 -1.35 -8.22 4.69
N ASN A 107 -1.90 -7.64 5.76
CA ASN A 107 -1.17 -6.66 6.57
C ASN A 107 -0.01 -7.30 7.34
N VAL A 108 -0.18 -8.52 7.85
CA VAL A 108 0.89 -9.26 8.53
C VAL A 108 1.92 -9.74 7.51
N ALA A 109 1.46 -10.29 6.39
CA ALA A 109 2.35 -10.74 5.32
C ALA A 109 3.19 -9.59 4.74
N PHE A 110 2.59 -8.41 4.53
CA PHE A 110 3.28 -7.21 4.10
C PHE A 110 4.38 -6.77 5.08
N ARG A 111 4.10 -6.77 6.40
CA ARG A 111 5.10 -6.45 7.43
C ARG A 111 6.26 -7.45 7.43
N ARG A 112 5.96 -8.75 7.31
CA ARG A 112 6.97 -9.81 7.20
C ARG A 112 7.86 -9.61 5.97
N ALA A 113 7.26 -9.31 4.81
CA ALA A 113 8.00 -9.05 3.58
C ALA A 113 8.95 -7.84 3.68
N LEU A 114 8.61 -6.85 4.50
CA LEU A 114 9.46 -5.70 4.79
C LEU A 114 10.46 -5.92 5.94
N GLY A 115 10.41 -7.06 6.64
CA GLY A 115 11.22 -7.27 7.85
C GLY A 115 10.84 -6.32 8.99
N LEU A 116 9.57 -5.92 9.09
CA LEU A 116 9.07 -5.05 10.16
C LEU A 116 8.65 -5.89 11.37
N PHE A 117 9.43 -5.81 12.45
CA PHE A 117 9.21 -6.58 13.68
C PHE A 117 8.66 -5.75 14.85
N ALA A 118 8.70 -4.42 14.75
CA ALA A 118 8.16 -3.50 15.74
C ALA A 118 6.92 -2.78 15.22
N SER A 119 5.88 -2.69 16.04
CA SER A 119 4.70 -1.85 15.81
C SER A 119 4.60 -0.84 16.93
N VAL A 120 4.90 0.42 16.65
CA VAL A 120 4.68 1.51 17.60
C VAL A 120 3.22 1.94 17.50
N ARG A 121 2.49 1.94 18.63
CA ARG A 121 1.12 2.43 18.69
C ARG A 121 1.06 3.66 19.58
N LEU A 122 1.36 4.82 19.01
CA LEU A 122 1.04 6.09 19.64
C LEU A 122 -0.44 6.38 19.35
N ILE A 123 -1.25 6.42 20.40
CA ILE A 123 -2.61 6.94 20.35
C ILE A 123 -2.67 7.97 21.47
N ARG A 124 -3.02 9.21 21.11
CA ARG A 124 -3.44 10.25 22.04
C ARG A 124 -4.81 10.71 21.57
#